data_AF-A0A520I8D4-F1
#
_entry.id   AF-A0A520I8D4-F1
#
_cell.length_a   1.000
_cell.length_b   1.000
_cell.length_c   1.000
_cell.angle_alpha   90.00
_cell.angle_beta   90.00
_cell.angle_gamma   90.00
#
_symmetry.space_group_name_H-M   'P 1'
#
loop_
_entity.id
_entity.type
_entity.pdbx_description
1 polymer ?
#
loop_
_entity_poly.entity_id
_entity_poly.type
_entity_poly.pdbx_seq_one_letter_code
_entity_poly.pdbx_strand_id
1 'polypeptide(L)'
;DAITLAHRWVAHIGDAAYTLLMGLNRWVNGARRRLGMPYWSLSKHAKAKVKNAVAFISHFEEVVAHAAGVRGVDGVVCGHIHTAEMRDIAGVAYYNDGDWVEGCTALVEHFDGRMELLHWADEIAAREIDNVVTLAA
;
A
#
# COMPACT_ATOMS: atom_id res chain seq x y z
N ASP A 1 26.52 -3.90 -7.18
CA ASP A 1 26.12 -3.76 -8.60
C ASP A 1 25.11 -4.80 -9.09
N ALA A 2 23.95 -4.92 -8.40
CA ALA A 2 22.81 -5.72 -8.87
C ALA A 2 21.52 -4.87 -9.07
N ILE A 3 21.51 -3.63 -8.54
CA ILE A 3 20.38 -2.68 -8.67
C ILE A 3 20.40 -1.98 -10.04
N THR A 4 21.54 -1.95 -10.74
CA THR A 4 21.70 -1.25 -12.02
C THR A 4 21.26 -2.05 -13.24
N LEU A 5 21.02 -3.37 -13.13
CA LEU A 5 20.71 -4.24 -14.28
C LEU A 5 19.22 -4.59 -14.44
N ALA A 6 18.41 -4.51 -13.37
CA ALA A 6 16.98 -4.85 -13.40
C ALA A 6 16.05 -3.75 -13.96
N HIS A 7 16.56 -2.53 -14.23
CA HIS A 7 15.71 -1.33 -14.32
C HIS A 7 15.80 -0.54 -15.64
N ARG A 8 16.29 -1.14 -16.73
CA ARG A 8 16.34 -0.45 -18.03
C ARG A 8 14.93 0.00 -18.49
N TRP A 9 13.93 -0.85 -18.28
CA TRP A 9 12.52 -0.54 -18.53
C TRP A 9 11.93 0.47 -17.53
N VAL A 10 12.37 0.46 -16.27
CA VAL A 10 11.96 1.45 -15.26
C VAL A 10 12.45 2.85 -15.61
N ALA A 11 13.67 2.97 -16.17
CA ALA A 11 14.16 4.24 -16.69
C ALA A 11 13.26 4.77 -17.82
N HIS A 12 12.80 3.89 -18.72
CA HIS A 12 11.88 4.28 -19.80
C HIS A 12 10.48 4.66 -19.28
N ILE A 13 9.94 3.94 -18.28
CA ILE A 13 8.67 4.31 -17.64
C ILE A 13 8.80 5.64 -16.89
N GLY A 14 9.90 5.84 -16.17
CA GLY A 14 10.18 7.09 -15.46
C GLY A 14 10.25 8.28 -16.42
N ASP A 15 10.91 8.13 -17.55
CA ASP A 15 11.01 9.17 -18.58
C ASP A 15 9.67 9.48 -19.27
N ALA A 16 8.89 8.44 -19.58
CA ALA A 16 7.53 8.59 -20.12
C ALA A 16 6.60 9.29 -19.12
N ALA A 17 6.62 8.88 -17.85
CA ALA A 17 5.83 9.49 -16.78
C ALA A 17 6.25 10.95 -16.53
N TYR A 18 7.56 11.24 -16.58
CA TYR A 18 8.08 12.60 -16.46
C TYR A 18 7.59 13.51 -17.60
N THR A 19 7.68 13.02 -18.84
CA THR A 19 7.20 13.75 -20.03
C THR A 19 5.69 13.99 -19.95
N LEU A 20 4.91 12.99 -19.54
CA LEU A 20 3.47 13.11 -19.32
C LEU A 20 3.15 14.15 -18.24
N LEU A 21 3.84 14.10 -17.09
CA LEU A 21 3.68 15.07 -16.00
C LEU A 21 3.98 16.49 -16.45
N MET A 22 5.01 16.71 -17.27
CA MET A 22 5.30 18.04 -17.82
C MET A 22 4.26 18.51 -18.82
N GLY A 23 3.76 17.62 -19.68
CA GLY A 23 2.65 17.90 -20.58
C GLY A 23 1.39 18.34 -19.83
N LEU A 24 1.01 17.57 -18.81
CA LEU A 24 -0.12 17.87 -17.93
C LEU A 24 0.09 19.18 -17.17
N ASN A 25 1.28 19.41 -16.60
CA ASN A 25 1.59 20.64 -15.89
C ASN A 25 1.46 21.88 -16.79
N ARG A 26 1.91 21.80 -18.05
CA ARG A 26 1.70 22.85 -19.05
C ARG A 26 0.23 23.10 -19.34
N TRP A 27 -0.54 22.04 -19.58
CA TRP A 27 -1.97 22.16 -19.89
C TRP A 27 -2.77 22.76 -18.72
N VAL A 28 -2.55 22.26 -17.51
CA VAL A 28 -3.17 22.78 -16.28
C VAL A 28 -2.82 24.26 -16.06
N ASN A 29 -1.55 24.64 -16.20
CA ASN A 29 -1.15 26.04 -16.06
C ASN A 29 -1.66 26.92 -17.21
N GLY A 30 -1.82 26.38 -18.41
CA GLY A 30 -2.46 27.07 -19.54
C GLY A 30 -3.92 27.40 -19.25
N ALA A 31 -4.69 26.43 -18.73
CA ALA A 31 -6.06 26.65 -18.29
C ALA A 31 -6.14 27.65 -17.13
N ARG A 32 -5.30 27.49 -16.10
CA ARG A 32 -5.23 28.40 -14.95
C ARG A 32 -4.89 29.84 -15.35
N ARG A 33 -3.98 30.03 -16.31
CA ARG A 33 -3.64 31.35 -16.84
C ARG A 33 -4.83 32.01 -17.53
N ARG A 34 -5.63 31.25 -18.29
CA ARG A 34 -6.87 31.76 -18.91
C ARG A 34 -7.92 32.18 -17.88
N LEU A 35 -7.87 31.60 -16.69
CA LEU A 35 -8.73 31.93 -15.55
C LEU A 35 -8.12 33.01 -14.62
N GLY A 36 -6.99 33.64 -14.99
CA GLY A 36 -6.32 34.66 -14.17
C GLY A 36 -5.65 34.11 -12.90
N MET A 37 -5.48 32.79 -12.79
CA MET A 37 -4.92 32.15 -11.60
C MET A 37 -3.39 32.04 -11.68
N PRO A 38 -2.68 32.11 -10.53
CA PRO A 38 -1.23 31.97 -10.50
C PRO A 38 -0.75 30.56 -10.84
N TYR A 39 0.54 30.47 -11.20
CA TYR A 39 1.24 29.22 -11.50
C TYR A 39 1.09 28.20 -10.36
N TRP A 40 0.93 26.94 -10.74
CA TRP A 40 0.78 25.83 -9.82
C TRP A 40 1.52 24.59 -10.34
N SER A 41 2.33 23.95 -9.48
CA SER A 41 3.11 22.77 -9.86
C SER A 41 2.36 21.48 -9.54
N LEU A 42 1.97 20.74 -10.59
CA LEU A 42 1.33 19.44 -10.48
C LEU A 42 2.22 18.42 -9.76
N SER A 43 3.50 18.35 -10.13
CA SER A 43 4.46 17.42 -9.51
C SER A 43 4.68 17.72 -8.02
N LYS A 44 4.76 19.00 -7.63
CA LYS A 44 4.88 19.38 -6.21
C LYS A 44 3.65 18.93 -5.42
N HIS A 45 2.46 19.12 -5.99
CA HIS A 45 1.22 18.73 -5.35
C HIS A 45 1.08 17.21 -5.23
N ALA A 46 1.34 16.47 -6.30
CA ALA A 46 1.32 15.01 -6.29
C ALA A 46 2.31 14.44 -5.26
N LYS A 47 3.55 14.97 -5.23
CA LYS A 47 4.55 14.58 -4.23
C LYS A 47 4.09 14.86 -2.80
N ALA A 48 3.47 16.02 -2.55
CA ALA A 48 2.95 16.35 -1.23
C ALA A 48 1.80 15.41 -0.82
N LYS A 49 0.88 15.08 -1.74
CA LYS A 49 -0.20 14.11 -1.49
C LYS A 49 0.34 12.74 -1.12
N VAL A 50 1.31 12.20 -1.87
CA VAL A 50 1.94 10.91 -1.58
C VAL A 50 2.61 10.95 -0.20
N LYS A 51 3.42 11.97 0.08
CA LYS A 51 4.09 12.11 1.38
C LYS A 51 3.08 12.16 2.54
N ASN A 52 1.98 12.89 2.37
CA ASN A 52 0.96 13.01 3.40
C ASN A 52 0.23 11.69 3.63
N ALA A 53 -0.05 10.93 2.57
CA ALA A 53 -0.67 9.60 2.70
C ALA A 53 0.24 8.63 3.46
N VAL A 54 1.53 8.58 3.10
CA VAL A 54 2.52 7.74 3.81
C VAL A 54 2.65 8.16 5.28
N ALA A 55 2.73 9.47 5.56
CA ALA A 55 2.80 9.96 6.92
C ALA A 55 1.54 9.63 7.74
N PHE A 56 0.37 9.66 7.11
CA PHE A 56 -0.88 9.27 7.75
C PHE A 56 -0.90 7.79 8.13
N ILE A 57 -0.48 6.91 7.22
CA ILE A 57 -0.34 5.46 7.49
C ILE A 57 0.58 5.23 8.68
N SER A 58 1.81 5.75 8.63
CA SER A 58 2.78 5.55 9.72
C SER A 58 2.28 6.10 11.05
N HIS A 59 1.65 7.26 11.06
CA HIS A 59 1.11 7.85 12.28
C HIS A 59 -0.04 7.02 12.88
N PHE A 60 -0.93 6.49 12.03
CA PHE A 60 -2.02 5.62 12.49
C PHE A 60 -1.47 4.36 13.15
N GLU A 61 -0.52 3.68 12.50
CA GLU A 61 0.13 2.47 13.02
C GLU A 61 0.76 2.73 14.41
N GLU A 62 1.50 3.83 14.55
CA GLU A 62 2.14 4.23 15.81
C GLU A 62 1.11 4.50 16.92
N VAL A 63 0.02 5.22 16.61
CA VAL A 63 -1.02 5.57 17.60
C VAL A 63 -1.73 4.31 18.10
N VAL A 64 -2.08 3.39 17.20
CA VAL A 64 -2.78 2.15 17.56
C VAL A 64 -1.87 1.23 18.38
N ALA A 65 -0.62 1.03 17.97
CA ALA A 65 0.34 0.24 18.73
C ALA A 65 0.65 0.85 20.11
N HIS A 66 0.81 2.18 20.19
CA HIS A 66 1.00 2.87 21.46
C HIS A 66 -0.20 2.67 22.39
N ALA A 67 -1.43 2.80 21.88
CA ALA A 67 -2.64 2.56 22.67
C ALA A 67 -2.73 1.12 23.18
N ALA A 68 -2.28 0.13 22.41
CA ALA A 68 -2.16 -1.25 22.84
C ALA A 68 -1.09 -1.43 23.93
N GLY A 69 0.10 -0.84 23.76
CA GLY A 69 1.17 -0.86 24.76
C GLY A 69 0.74 -0.24 26.11
N VAL A 70 0.01 0.88 26.08
CA VAL A 70 -0.55 1.51 27.29
C VAL A 70 -1.55 0.59 28.02
N ARG A 71 -2.25 -0.28 27.29
CA ARG A 71 -3.19 -1.26 27.85
C ARG A 71 -2.49 -2.53 28.35
N GLY A 72 -1.20 -2.69 28.10
CA GLY A 72 -0.43 -3.86 28.54
C GLY A 72 -0.83 -5.15 27.82
N VAL A 73 -1.26 -5.06 26.56
CA VAL A 73 -1.53 -6.24 25.71
C VAL A 73 -0.34 -6.52 24.79
N ASP A 74 -0.20 -7.78 24.36
CA ASP A 74 0.93 -8.21 23.52
C ASP A 74 0.80 -7.78 22.05
N GLY A 75 -0.41 -7.45 21.59
CA GLY A 75 -0.66 -7.10 20.21
C GLY A 75 -2.02 -6.45 19.94
N VAL A 76 -2.21 -6.00 18.71
CA VAL A 76 -3.44 -5.36 18.22
C VAL A 76 -3.74 -5.76 16.79
N VAL A 77 -4.99 -6.16 16.56
CA VAL A 77 -5.56 -6.42 15.22
C VAL A 77 -6.48 -5.25 14.87
N CYS A 78 -6.28 -4.66 13.69
CA CYS A 78 -7.01 -3.49 13.24
C CYS A 78 -7.17 -3.47 11.71
N GLY A 79 -7.83 -2.42 11.22
CA GLY A 79 -8.03 -2.16 9.79
C GLY A 79 -8.01 -0.65 9.51
N HIS A 80 -9.05 -0.13 8.87
CA HIS A 80 -9.32 1.31 8.63
C HIS A 80 -8.46 2.02 7.56
N ILE A 81 -7.16 1.72 7.48
CA ILE A 81 -6.26 2.41 6.54
C ILE A 81 -6.07 1.67 5.21
N HIS A 82 -6.70 0.49 5.04
CA HIS A 82 -6.67 -0.30 3.81
C HIS A 82 -5.22 -0.61 3.35
N THR A 83 -4.33 -0.86 4.30
CA THR A 83 -2.93 -1.21 4.02
C THR A 83 -2.58 -2.36 4.93
N ALA A 84 -2.54 -3.55 4.35
CA ALA A 84 -2.24 -4.78 5.09
C ALA A 84 -0.78 -4.76 5.57
N GLU A 85 -0.55 -5.07 6.84
CA GLU A 85 0.78 -5.00 7.45
C GLU A 85 0.84 -5.89 8.69
N MET A 86 2.00 -6.50 8.91
CA MET A 86 2.30 -7.29 10.10
C MET A 86 3.72 -6.98 10.57
N ARG A 87 3.83 -6.31 11.72
CA ARG A 87 5.14 -5.92 12.26
C ARG A 87 5.12 -5.70 13.76
N ASP A 88 6.29 -5.72 14.38
CA ASP A 88 6.46 -5.26 15.77
C ASP A 88 6.61 -3.74 15.81
N ILE A 89 5.86 -3.09 16.70
CA ILE A 89 5.98 -1.66 16.98
C ILE A 89 6.18 -1.47 18.47
N ALA A 90 7.42 -1.20 18.87
CA ALA A 90 7.80 -0.97 20.26
C ALA A 90 7.41 -2.13 21.21
N GLY A 91 7.58 -3.38 20.75
CA GLY A 91 7.27 -4.58 21.52
C GLY A 91 5.79 -4.99 21.50
N VAL A 92 4.97 -4.32 20.68
CA VAL A 92 3.56 -4.69 20.43
C VAL A 92 3.45 -5.27 19.03
N ALA A 93 2.88 -6.46 18.92
CA ALA A 93 2.57 -7.06 17.62
C ALA A 93 1.40 -6.30 16.95
N TYR A 94 1.67 -5.63 15.85
CA TYR A 94 0.69 -4.87 15.08
C TYR A 94 0.26 -5.65 13.85
N TYR A 95 -1.06 -5.81 13.69
CA TYR A 95 -1.67 -6.45 12.53
C TYR A 95 -2.73 -5.54 11.92
N ASN A 96 -2.58 -5.24 10.62
CA ASN A 96 -3.62 -4.63 9.80
C ASN A 96 -4.10 -5.64 8.75
N ASP A 97 -5.41 -5.88 8.69
CA ASP A 97 -6.02 -6.84 7.77
C ASP A 97 -6.10 -6.33 6.32
N GLY A 98 -5.88 -5.03 6.11
CA GLY A 98 -5.91 -4.39 4.80
C GLY A 98 -7.34 -4.20 4.29
N ASP A 99 -7.61 -4.70 3.10
CA ASP A 99 -8.91 -4.53 2.45
C ASP A 99 -9.20 -5.62 1.42
N TRP A 100 -10.47 -5.72 1.03
CA TRP A 100 -10.98 -6.75 0.12
C TRP A 100 -11.18 -6.27 -1.32
N VAL A 101 -10.84 -5.00 -1.62
CA VAL A 101 -11.12 -4.34 -2.89
C VAL A 101 -9.86 -4.19 -3.72
N GLU A 102 -8.82 -3.60 -3.16
CA GLU A 102 -7.53 -3.35 -3.80
C GLU A 102 -6.49 -4.38 -3.36
N GLY A 103 -6.32 -4.57 -2.05
CA GLY A 103 -5.34 -5.51 -1.49
C GLY A 103 -5.76 -6.98 -1.55
N CYS A 104 -7.07 -7.26 -1.48
CA CYS A 104 -7.64 -8.60 -1.37
C CYS A 104 -6.94 -9.47 -0.29
N THR A 105 -6.71 -8.89 0.89
CA THR A 105 -5.98 -9.56 1.98
C THR A 105 -6.91 -10.09 3.07
N ALA A 106 -6.45 -11.13 3.76
CA ALA A 106 -7.11 -11.69 4.94
C ALA A 106 -6.08 -12.01 6.02
N LEU A 107 -6.27 -11.47 7.22
CA LEU A 107 -5.50 -11.88 8.39
C LEU A 107 -6.12 -13.14 9.00
N VAL A 108 -5.31 -14.17 9.20
CA VAL A 108 -5.73 -15.43 9.80
C VAL A 108 -4.86 -15.78 11.00
N GLU A 109 -5.45 -16.46 11.98
CA GLU A 109 -4.76 -17.09 13.09
C GLU A 109 -4.85 -18.62 12.91
N HIS A 110 -3.70 -19.28 12.96
CA HIS A 110 -3.60 -20.73 12.89
C HIS A 110 -3.85 -21.37 14.27
N PHE A 111 -4.19 -22.67 14.30
CA PHE A 111 -4.45 -23.37 15.57
C PHE A 111 -3.25 -23.42 16.53
N ASP A 112 -2.03 -23.17 16.04
CA ASP A 112 -0.81 -23.05 16.83
C ASP A 112 -0.53 -21.62 17.32
N GLY A 113 -1.46 -20.68 17.07
CA GLY A 113 -1.36 -19.27 17.45
C GLY A 113 -0.52 -18.43 16.50
N ARG A 114 -0.03 -18.99 15.38
CA ARG A 114 0.69 -18.22 14.37
C ARG A 114 -0.27 -17.30 13.61
N MET A 115 0.08 -16.02 13.51
CA MET A 115 -0.62 -15.06 12.66
C MET A 115 -0.05 -15.10 11.24
N GLU A 116 -0.92 -14.98 10.24
CA GLU A 116 -0.54 -14.92 8.83
C GLU A 116 -1.44 -13.96 8.06
N LEU A 117 -0.83 -13.21 7.14
CA LEU A 117 -1.54 -12.36 6.21
C LEU A 117 -1.58 -13.05 4.85
N LEU A 118 -2.77 -13.45 4.42
CA LEU A 118 -3.00 -14.11 3.14
C LEU A 118 -3.36 -13.09 2.06
N HIS A 119 -2.92 -13.35 0.83
CA HIS A 119 -3.52 -12.75 -0.36
C HIS A 119 -4.65 -13.68 -0.84
N TRP A 120 -5.88 -13.29 -0.56
CA TRP A 120 -7.05 -14.15 -0.68
C TRP A 120 -7.34 -14.61 -2.11
N ALA A 121 -7.07 -13.74 -3.10
CA ALA A 121 -7.24 -14.10 -4.49
C ALA A 121 -6.35 -15.30 -4.91
N ASP A 122 -5.11 -15.34 -4.41
CA ASP A 122 -4.19 -16.44 -4.71
C ASP A 122 -4.60 -17.72 -4.00
N GLU A 123 -5.06 -17.60 -2.75
CA GLU A 123 -5.57 -18.72 -1.95
C GLU A 123 -6.79 -19.38 -2.61
N ILE A 124 -7.74 -18.59 -3.14
CA ILE A 124 -8.88 -19.13 -3.90
C ILE A 124 -8.42 -19.80 -5.19
N ALA A 125 -7.52 -19.18 -5.94
CA ALA A 125 -7.00 -19.76 -7.18
C ALA A 125 -6.30 -21.11 -6.93
N ALA A 126 -5.54 -21.24 -5.85
CA ALA A 126 -4.89 -22.49 -5.46
C ALA A 126 -5.93 -23.59 -5.14
N ARG A 127 -6.99 -23.26 -4.38
CA ARG A 127 -8.06 -24.22 -4.04
C ARG A 127 -8.81 -24.73 -5.26
N GLU A 128 -9.05 -23.88 -6.26
CA GLU A 128 -9.69 -24.29 -7.50
C GLU A 128 -8.84 -25.31 -8.27
N ILE A 129 -7.51 -25.09 -8.32
CA ILE A 129 -6.57 -26.01 -8.96
C ILE A 129 -6.60 -27.39 -8.25
N ASP A 130 -6.54 -27.40 -6.92
CA ASP A 130 -6.56 -28.64 -6.14
C ASP A 130 -7.84 -29.45 -6.34
N ASN A 131 -8.99 -28.77 -6.43
CA ASN A 131 -10.27 -29.41 -6.72
C ASN A 131 -10.29 -30.07 -8.11
N VAL A 132 -9.72 -29.40 -9.11
CA VAL A 132 -9.62 -29.96 -10.47
C VAL A 132 -8.71 -31.19 -10.50
N VAL A 133 -7.57 -31.14 -9.82
CA VAL A 133 -6.64 -32.28 -9.72
C VAL A 133 -7.30 -33.46 -9.00
N THR A 134 -8.02 -33.19 -7.91
CA THR A 134 -8.69 -34.23 -7.12
C THR A 134 -9.82 -34.91 -7.90
N LEU A 135 -10.59 -34.17 -8.72
CA LEU A 135 -11.65 -34.73 -9.56
C LEU A 135 -11.13 -35.50 -10.78
N ALA A 136 -9.89 -35.24 -11.19
CA ALA A 136 -9.25 -35.90 -12.33
C ALA A 136 -8.48 -37.18 -11.96
N ALA A 137 -8.31 -37.47 -10.67
CA ALA A 137 -7.65 -38.65 -10.12
C ALA A 137 -8.65 -39.76 -9.75
#